data_AF-A0A1I6KSY9-F1
#
_entry.id   AF-A0A1I6KSY9-F1
#
_cell.length_a   1.000
_cell.length_b   1.000
_cell.length_c   1.000
_cell.angle_alpha   90.00
_cell.angle_beta   90.00
_cell.angle_gamma   90.00
#
_symmetry.space_group_name_H-M   'P 1'
#
loop_
_entity.id
_entity.type
_entity.pdbx_description
1 polymer ?
#
loop_
_entity_poly.entity_id
_entity_poly.type
_entity_poly.pdbx_seq_one_letter_code
_entity_poly.pdbx_strand_id
1 'polypeptide(L)'
;MFGRKTKELLVPPAAKNDPRAIELIRVWAADGNQHVSISPDVWDDPATWGVMLVDLAKHVATFYAEERGMDKHAVLARIKTLFEAEWDSPTSEVTGNAV
;
A
#
# COMPACT_ATOMS: atom_id res chain seq x y z
N MET A 1 18.63 5.38 -12.40
CA MET A 1 17.44 6.15 -11.97
C MET A 1 16.54 6.31 -13.19
N PHE A 2 15.56 5.42 -13.37
CA PHE A 2 14.69 5.48 -14.54
C PHE A 2 13.71 6.64 -14.39
N GLY A 3 13.79 7.59 -15.32
CA GLY A 3 12.89 8.74 -15.40
C GLY A 3 11.47 8.28 -15.68
N ARG A 4 10.62 8.26 -14.65
CA ARG A 4 9.18 8.22 -14.84
C ARG A 4 8.73 9.58 -15.36
N LYS A 5 8.11 9.61 -16.55
CA LYS A 5 7.50 10.82 -17.13
C LYS A 5 6.33 11.36 -16.29
N THR A 6 5.80 10.58 -15.35
CA THR A 6 4.68 10.95 -14.47
C THR A 6 5.02 10.61 -13.02
N LYS A 7 4.69 11.52 -12.10
CA LYS A 7 4.82 11.27 -10.64
C LYS A 7 3.75 10.30 -10.13
N GLU A 8 2.70 10.09 -10.93
CA GLU A 8 1.60 9.14 -10.67
C GLU A 8 1.94 7.72 -11.13
N LEU A 9 1.44 6.73 -10.37
CA LEU A 9 1.44 5.34 -10.80
C LEU A 9 0.42 5.12 -11.92
N LEU A 10 0.72 4.18 -12.81
CA LEU A 10 -0.20 3.79 -13.87
C LEU A 10 -1.34 2.95 -13.30
N VAL A 11 -2.56 3.14 -13.81
CA VAL A 11 -3.69 2.25 -13.53
C VAL A 11 -3.35 0.85 -14.04
N PRO A 12 -3.47 -0.20 -13.20
CA PRO A 12 -3.24 -1.58 -13.63
C PRO A 12 -4.10 -1.94 -14.85
N PRO A 13 -3.58 -2.68 -15.85
CA PRO A 13 -4.36 -3.05 -17.04
C PRO A 13 -5.68 -3.75 -16.73
N ALA A 14 -5.72 -4.59 -15.68
CA ALA A 14 -6.94 -5.26 -15.23
C ALA A 14 -8.00 -4.26 -14.75
N ALA A 15 -7.62 -3.25 -13.98
CA ALA A 15 -8.53 -2.20 -13.51
C ALA A 15 -8.98 -1.29 -14.66
N LYS A 16 -8.10 -0.98 -15.61
CA LYS A 16 -8.43 -0.15 -16.78
C LYS A 16 -9.53 -0.77 -17.66
N ASN A 17 -9.60 -2.10 -17.71
CA ASN A 17 -10.52 -2.82 -18.60
C ASN A 17 -11.82 -3.27 -17.91
N ASP A 18 -11.93 -3.19 -16.59
CA ASP A 18 -13.16 -3.55 -15.87
C ASP A 18 -14.01 -2.29 -15.62
N PRO A 19 -15.22 -2.17 -16.22
CA PRO A 19 -16.08 -1.01 -16.01
C PRO A 19 -16.61 -0.87 -14.58
N ARG A 20 -16.41 -1.88 -13.72
CA ARG A 20 -16.77 -1.86 -12.30
C ARG A 20 -15.55 -1.64 -11.40
N ALA A 21 -14.37 -1.45 -11.95
CA ALA A 21 -13.17 -1.18 -11.16
C ALA A 21 -13.34 0.15 -10.41
N ILE A 22 -12.89 0.14 -9.16
CA ILE A 22 -12.82 1.32 -8.30
C ILE A 22 -11.41 1.40 -7.69
N GLU A 23 -10.91 2.62 -7.48
CA GLU A 23 -9.67 2.84 -6.74
C GLU A 23 -9.99 2.79 -5.24
N LEU A 24 -9.28 1.93 -4.50
CA LEU A 24 -9.53 1.73 -3.07
C LEU A 24 -8.77 2.73 -2.20
N ILE A 25 -7.47 2.84 -2.46
CA ILE A 25 -6.53 3.69 -1.72
C ILE A 25 -5.55 4.28 -2.72
N ARG A 26 -5.21 5.56 -2.51
CA ARG A 26 -4.09 6.22 -3.17
C ARG A 26 -3.21 6.91 -2.15
N VAL A 27 -1.95 6.50 -2.07
CA VAL A 27 -0.97 7.06 -1.12
C VAL A 27 0.08 7.88 -1.87
N TRP A 28 0.35 9.08 -1.37
CA TRP A 28 1.36 9.99 -1.87
C TRP A 28 2.37 10.36 -0.78
N ALA A 29 3.63 10.56 -1.18
CA ALA A 29 4.62 11.25 -0.37
C ALA A 29 4.72 12.70 -0.87
N ALA A 30 4.30 13.67 -0.05
CA ALA A 30 4.37 15.09 -0.35
C ALA A 30 4.67 15.87 0.94
N ASP A 31 5.43 16.96 0.84
CA ASP A 31 5.79 17.83 1.98
C ASP A 31 6.33 17.09 3.22
N GLY A 32 7.08 16.00 3.00
CA GLY A 32 7.66 15.17 4.06
C GLY A 32 6.67 14.25 4.77
N ASN A 33 5.41 14.25 4.36
CA ASN A 33 4.33 13.48 4.98
C ASN A 33 3.67 12.51 3.98
N GLN A 34 2.85 11.61 4.51
CA GLN A 34 1.96 10.78 3.71
C GLN A 34 0.63 11.51 3.51
N HIS A 35 0.07 11.40 2.31
CA HIS A 35 -1.27 11.88 1.99
C HIS A 35 -2.07 10.73 1.38
N VAL A 36 -3.28 10.50 1.88
CA VAL A 36 -4.10 9.34 1.52
C VAL A 36 -5.45 9.79 1.00
N SER A 37 -5.87 9.26 -0.14
CA SER A 37 -7.28 9.20 -0.56
C SER A 37 -7.78 7.78 -0.35
N ILE A 38 -8.99 7.62 0.19
CA ILE A 38 -9.57 6.31 0.50
C ILE A 38 -11.03 6.28 0.08
N SER A 39 -11.47 5.17 -0.50
CA SER A 39 -12.88 4.88 -0.74
C SER A 39 -13.42 4.14 0.49
N PRO A 40 -14.06 4.81 1.46
CA PRO A 40 -14.40 4.19 2.75
C PRO A 40 -15.54 3.17 2.64
N ASP A 41 -16.46 3.35 1.68
CA ASP A 41 -17.70 2.57 1.57
C ASP A 41 -17.56 1.31 0.70
N VAL A 42 -16.36 0.76 0.60
CA VAL A 42 -16.10 -0.42 -0.25
C VAL A 42 -16.54 -1.71 0.43
N TRP A 43 -16.33 -1.81 1.75
CA TRP A 43 -16.61 -3.02 2.52
C TRP A 43 -17.27 -2.68 3.85
N ASP A 44 -18.34 -3.41 4.17
CA ASP A 44 -19.06 -3.27 5.43
C ASP A 44 -18.25 -3.81 6.63
N ASP A 45 -17.46 -4.86 6.41
CA ASP A 45 -16.63 -5.49 7.45
C ASP A 45 -15.19 -4.93 7.41
N PRO A 46 -14.74 -4.22 8.47
CA PRO A 46 -13.39 -3.68 8.55
C PRO A 46 -12.29 -4.75 8.49
N ALA A 47 -12.57 -6.00 8.85
CA ALA A 47 -11.60 -7.09 8.75
C ALA A 47 -11.12 -7.33 7.32
N THR A 48 -11.94 -6.97 6.32
CA THR A 48 -11.59 -7.07 4.90
C THR A 48 -10.41 -6.17 4.54
N TRP A 49 -10.29 -5.00 5.16
CA TRP A 49 -9.12 -4.13 5.02
C TRP A 49 -7.85 -4.84 5.53
N GLY A 50 -7.95 -5.64 6.59
CA GLY A 50 -6.84 -6.45 7.10
C GLY A 50 -6.31 -7.44 6.07
N VAL A 51 -7.20 -8.10 5.32
CA VAL A 51 -6.81 -9.00 4.22
C VAL A 51 -6.09 -8.22 3.10
N MET A 52 -6.66 -7.08 2.70
CA MET A 52 -6.05 -6.21 1.68
C MET A 52 -4.64 -5.75 2.08
N LEU A 53 -4.44 -5.32 3.33
CA LEU A 53 -3.13 -4.89 3.84
C LEU A 53 -2.09 -6.02 3.80
N VAL A 54 -2.50 -7.25 4.12
CA VAL A 54 -1.62 -8.42 4.02
C VAL A 54 -1.25 -8.71 2.56
N ASP A 55 -2.18 -8.58 1.63
CA ASP A 55 -1.90 -8.78 0.21
C ASP A 55 -0.97 -7.70 -0.35
N LEU A 56 -1.13 -6.45 0.09
CA LEU A 56 -0.18 -5.38 -0.22
C LEU A 56 1.23 -5.71 0.29
N ALA A 57 1.36 -6.20 1.53
CA ALA A 57 2.66 -6.63 2.07
C ALA A 57 3.30 -7.75 1.24
N LYS A 58 2.50 -8.73 0.75
CA LYS A 58 2.98 -9.79 -0.15
C LYS A 58 3.44 -9.25 -1.49
N HIS A 59 2.75 -8.26 -2.06
CA HIS A 59 3.17 -7.61 -3.30
C HIS A 59 4.51 -6.87 -3.12
N VAL A 60 4.66 -6.12 -2.03
CA VAL A 60 5.93 -5.45 -1.69
C VAL A 60 7.05 -6.49 -1.55
N ALA A 61 6.83 -7.56 -0.80
CA ALA A 61 7.85 -8.58 -0.61
C ALA A 61 8.24 -9.30 -1.92
N THR A 62 7.27 -9.52 -2.81
CA THR A 62 7.53 -10.07 -4.15
C THR A 62 8.41 -9.13 -4.97
N PHE A 63 8.12 -7.84 -4.98
CA PHE A 63 8.95 -6.83 -5.64
C PHE A 63 10.39 -6.82 -5.10
N TYR A 64 10.59 -6.87 -3.79
CA TYR A 64 11.94 -6.92 -3.19
C TYR A 64 12.68 -8.21 -3.54
N ALA A 65 11.98 -9.34 -3.62
CA ALA A 65 12.59 -10.59 -4.04
C ALA A 65 13.02 -10.55 -5.50
N GLU A 66 12.15 -10.07 -6.39
CA GLU A 66 12.39 -10.02 -7.84
C GLU A 66 13.46 -8.99 -8.21
N GLU A 67 13.37 -7.76 -7.68
CA GLU A 67 14.24 -6.65 -8.09
C GLU A 67 15.54 -6.56 -7.29
N ARG A 68 15.58 -7.14 -6.08
CA ARG A 68 16.73 -7.02 -5.17
C ARG A 68 17.30 -8.36 -4.71
N GLY A 69 16.76 -9.49 -5.18
CA GLY A 69 17.22 -10.83 -4.84
C GLY A 69 17.08 -11.18 -3.36
N MET A 70 16.20 -10.49 -2.62
CA MET A 70 15.99 -10.73 -1.20
C MET A 70 15.11 -11.96 -0.97
N ASP A 71 15.28 -12.63 0.17
CA ASP A 71 14.36 -13.70 0.55
C ASP A 71 12.96 -13.11 0.87
N LYS A 72 11.95 -13.56 0.14
CA LYS A 72 10.57 -13.05 0.26
C LYS A 72 10.00 -13.26 1.67
N HIS A 73 10.31 -14.39 2.31
CA HIS A 73 9.83 -14.68 3.66
C HIS A 73 10.47 -13.75 4.70
N ALA A 74 11.77 -13.50 4.58
CA ALA A 74 12.48 -12.53 5.42
C ALA A 74 11.94 -11.11 5.25
N VAL A 75 11.63 -10.69 4.02
CA VAL A 75 11.02 -9.37 3.76
C VAL A 75 9.63 -9.28 4.40
N LEU A 76 8.77 -10.28 4.22
CA LEU A 76 7.46 -10.33 4.85
C LEU A 76 7.54 -10.31 6.38
N ALA A 77 8.44 -11.11 6.96
CA ALA A 77 8.68 -11.13 8.40
C ALA A 77 9.11 -9.75 8.90
N ARG A 78 10.01 -9.09 8.17
CA ARG A 78 10.47 -7.74 8.53
C ARG A 78 9.35 -6.70 8.48
N ILE A 79 8.50 -6.75 7.45
CA ILE A 79 7.30 -5.88 7.34
C ILE A 79 6.39 -6.12 8.54
N LYS A 80 6.06 -7.39 8.82
CA LYS A 80 5.18 -7.76 9.93
C LYS A 80 5.71 -7.29 11.28
N THR A 81 6.99 -7.52 11.57
CA THR A 81 7.61 -7.09 12.84
C THR A 81 7.53 -5.59 13.05
N LEU A 82 7.79 -4.76 12.02
CA LEU A 82 7.64 -3.31 12.20
C LEU A 82 6.19 -2.86 12.25
N PHE A 83 5.30 -3.52 11.50
CA PHE A 83 3.87 -3.24 11.58
C PHE A 83 3.34 -3.48 13.00
N GLU A 84 3.68 -4.62 13.61
CA GLU A 84 3.30 -4.95 15.00
C GLU A 84 3.90 -3.94 16.00
N ALA A 85 5.18 -3.59 15.84
CA ALA A 85 5.82 -2.60 16.71
C ALA A 85 5.16 -1.20 16.63
N GLU A 86 4.80 -0.76 15.41
CA GLU A 86 4.09 0.51 15.20
C GLU A 86 2.65 0.46 15.74
N TRP A 87 2.00 -0.71 15.68
CA TRP A 87 0.67 -0.91 16.25
C TRP A 87 0.68 -0.78 17.78
N ASP A 88 1.71 -1.31 18.43
CA ASP A 88 1.88 -1.28 19.89
C ASP A 88 2.41 0.06 20.40
N SER A 89 3.28 0.72 19.63
CA SER A 89 3.90 2.01 19.96
C SER A 89 4.03 2.90 18.73
N PRO A 90 2.99 3.66 18.38
CA PRO A 90 2.97 4.53 17.20
C PRO A 90 4.11 5.57 17.24
N THR A 91 4.83 5.70 16.14
CA THR A 91 5.92 6.66 15.95
C THR A 91 5.56 7.79 14.98
N SER A 92 4.44 7.65 14.26
CA SER A 92 3.94 8.66 13.31
C SER A 92 2.51 9.08 13.64
N GLU A 93 2.17 10.36 13.42
CA GLU A 93 0.78 10.82 13.46
C GLU A 93 0.05 10.43 12.16
N VAL A 94 -1.20 9.96 12.28
CA VAL A 94 -2.06 9.72 11.12
C VAL A 94 -2.44 11.07 10.51
N THR A 95 -1.66 11.51 9.54
CA THR A 95 -1.94 12.72 8.76
C THR A 95 -2.52 12.29 7.42
N GLY A 96 -3.80 12.54 7.23
CA GLY A 96 -4.53 12.19 6.02
C GLY A 96 -5.97 12.66 6.13
N ASN A 97 -6.41 13.50 5.20
CA ASN A 97 -7.82 13.82 5.09
C ASN A 97 -8.46 12.73 4.23
N ALA A 98 -9.56 12.13 4.69
CA ALA A 98 -10.45 11.38 3.81
C ALA A 98 -11.06 12.38 2.83
N VAL A 99 -10.42 12.52 1.67
CA VAL A 99 -10.93 13.25 0.50
C VAL A 99 -11.56 12.27 -0.47
#